data_AF-A0A7I7RNR6-F1
#
_entry.id   AF-A0A7I7RNR6-F1
#
_cell.length_a   1.000
_cell.length_b   1.000
_cell.length_c   1.000
_cell.angle_alpha   90.00
_cell.angle_beta   90.00
_cell.angle_gamma   90.00
#
_symmetry.space_group_name_H-M   'P 1'
#
loop_
_entity.id
_entity.type
_entity.pdbx_description
1 polymer ?
#
loop_
_entity_poly.entity_id
_entity_poly.type
_entity_poly.pdbx_seq_one_letter_code
_entity_poly.pdbx_strand_id
1 'polypeptide(L)'
;MERCAPPADRTAVLHVRQLTADELDAVRAAKRFFKESAWDEWRTTQPLRFEGPNERFEVPADFPTDLVSVPGVVAWFIPRAGRYARAAVLHDYLWRFAERTGCDRRAADHRFRLQMQRDGVSLLRRWIIWATVRLSAILQGKGGAGWWKDLPGATLLVLLVAAPIVALPAAAILVSTVVFWLLESAVAVVVPDETPPPLPLKT
;
A
#
# COMPACT_ATOMS: atom_id res chain seq x y z
N MET A 1 31.20 15.86 -6.67
CA MET A 1 30.24 15.74 -5.55
C MET A 1 30.15 14.28 -5.19
N GLU A 2 30.73 13.88 -4.05
CA GLU A 2 30.62 12.50 -3.55
C GLU A 2 29.15 12.19 -3.27
N ARG A 3 28.63 11.18 -3.96
CA ARG A 3 27.34 10.57 -3.63
C ARG A 3 27.54 9.80 -2.32
N CYS A 4 26.56 9.84 -1.42
CA CYS A 4 26.56 9.00 -0.22
C CYS A 4 26.58 7.51 -0.64
N ALA A 5 27.77 6.92 -0.74
CA ALA A 5 27.94 5.49 -0.95
C ALA A 5 27.99 4.79 0.42
N PRO A 6 27.20 3.73 0.65
CA PRO A 6 27.24 2.97 1.89
C PRO A 6 28.39 1.94 1.91
N PRO A 7 28.78 1.44 3.09
CA PRO A 7 29.90 0.51 3.25
C PRO A 7 29.61 -0.86 2.62
N ALA A 8 30.67 -1.49 2.13
CA ALA A 8 30.70 -2.79 1.46
C ALA A 8 30.54 -4.00 2.41
N ASP A 9 29.82 -3.85 3.53
CA ASP A 9 29.55 -4.98 4.41
C ASP A 9 28.34 -5.77 3.92
N ARG A 10 28.61 -6.95 3.38
CA ARG A 10 27.67 -7.90 2.76
C ARG A 10 26.94 -8.77 3.79
N THR A 11 26.87 -8.38 5.06
CA THR A 11 26.25 -9.24 6.07
C THR A 11 24.75 -8.99 6.21
N ALA A 12 23.99 -10.09 6.09
CA ALA A 12 22.62 -10.30 6.57
C ALA A 12 21.45 -10.30 5.57
N VAL A 13 21.61 -10.86 4.36
CA VAL A 13 20.45 -11.39 3.62
C VAL A 13 20.83 -12.72 2.94
N LEU A 14 20.44 -13.84 3.54
CA LEU A 14 20.56 -15.18 2.93
C LEU A 14 19.34 -15.41 2.03
N HIS A 15 19.56 -15.53 0.73
CA HIS A 15 18.51 -15.84 -0.23
C HIS A 15 18.07 -17.32 -0.07
N VAL A 16 16.84 -17.54 0.39
CA VAL A 16 16.23 -18.88 0.58
C VAL A 16 16.30 -19.73 -0.70
N ARG A 17 16.32 -19.10 -1.88
CA ARG A 17 16.40 -19.79 -3.18
C ARG A 17 17.78 -20.37 -3.51
N GLN A 18 18.80 -20.06 -2.72
CA GLN A 18 20.17 -20.57 -2.90
C GLN A 18 20.58 -21.60 -1.86
N LEU A 19 19.69 -21.96 -0.93
CA LEU A 19 19.97 -22.93 0.12
C LEU A 19 19.45 -24.31 -0.30
N THR A 20 20.28 -25.33 -0.09
CA THR A 20 19.84 -26.72 -0.13
C THR A 20 18.88 -27.00 1.05
N ALA A 21 18.09 -28.08 0.97
CA ALA A 21 17.08 -28.39 1.99
C ALA A 21 17.71 -28.53 3.39
N ASP A 22 18.88 -29.14 3.48
CA ASP A 22 19.58 -29.38 4.73
C ASP A 22 20.14 -28.08 5.34
N GLU A 23 20.62 -27.16 4.50
CA GLU A 23 21.05 -25.83 4.93
C GLU A 23 19.88 -24.98 5.41
N LEU A 24 18.71 -25.09 4.75
CA LEU A 24 17.50 -24.39 5.16
C LEU A 24 17.02 -24.84 6.56
N ASP A 25 17.09 -26.13 6.85
CA ASP A 25 16.65 -26.68 8.13
C ASP A 25 17.61 -26.34 9.27
N ALA A 26 18.93 -26.31 9.01
CA ALA A 26 19.92 -25.83 9.97
C ALA A 26 19.72 -24.35 10.34
N VAL A 27 19.43 -23.49 9.35
CA VAL A 27 19.18 -22.06 9.58
C VAL A 27 17.83 -21.84 10.27
N ARG A 28 16.79 -22.63 9.97
CA ARG A 28 15.49 -22.61 10.68
C ARG A 28 15.62 -23.00 12.15
N ALA A 29 16.40 -24.04 12.44
CA ALA A 29 16.65 -24.51 13.80
C ALA A 29 17.35 -23.45 14.67
N ALA A 30 18.22 -22.63 14.06
CA ALA A 30 18.96 -21.60 14.76
C ALA A 30 18.09 -20.43 15.26
N LYS A 31 16.86 -20.21 14.71
CA LYS A 31 15.85 -19.17 15.08
C LYS A 31 16.37 -17.75 15.38
N ARG A 32 17.62 -17.43 15.06
CA ARG A 32 18.33 -16.21 15.50
C ARG A 32 18.32 -15.09 14.46
N PHE A 33 17.92 -15.38 13.22
CA PHE A 33 18.15 -14.46 12.08
C PHE A 33 16.95 -14.25 11.17
N PHE A 34 15.87 -15.03 11.31
CA PHE A 34 14.67 -14.82 10.52
C PHE A 34 13.80 -13.74 11.16
N LYS A 35 13.77 -12.56 10.53
CA LYS A 35 12.45 -11.97 10.26
C LYS A 35 11.95 -12.74 9.06
N GLU A 36 10.88 -13.52 9.23
CA GLU A 36 10.24 -14.19 8.10
C GLU A 36 10.06 -13.15 6.99
N SER A 37 10.80 -13.29 5.89
CA SER A 37 10.51 -12.49 4.70
C SER A 37 9.17 -13.02 4.25
N ALA A 38 8.11 -12.32 4.66
CA ALA A 38 6.80 -12.53 4.09
C ALA A 38 7.02 -12.64 2.58
N TRP A 39 6.37 -13.60 1.93
CA TRP A 39 6.48 -13.91 0.50
C TRP A 39 6.14 -12.73 -0.45
N ASP A 40 6.09 -11.50 0.07
CA ASP A 40 5.68 -10.22 -0.49
C ASP A 40 6.78 -9.13 -0.43
N GLU A 41 7.99 -9.41 0.06
CA GLU A 41 9.09 -8.41 0.11
C GLU A 41 9.89 -8.36 -1.21
N TRP A 42 9.96 -7.18 -1.83
CA TRP A 42 10.75 -6.94 -3.05
C TRP A 42 12.14 -6.42 -2.69
N ARG A 43 13.14 -6.72 -3.53
CA ARG A 43 14.52 -6.26 -3.35
C ARG A 43 15.07 -5.67 -4.64
N THR A 44 15.81 -4.57 -4.53
CA THR A 44 16.51 -3.98 -5.68
C THR A 44 17.62 -4.92 -6.14
N THR A 45 17.66 -5.28 -7.42
CA THR A 45 18.73 -6.13 -7.96
C THR A 45 20.01 -5.35 -8.28
N GLN A 46 19.86 -4.05 -8.51
CA GLN A 46 20.92 -3.12 -8.91
C GLN A 46 20.76 -1.80 -8.16
N PRO A 47 21.84 -1.01 -7.98
CA PRO A 47 21.75 0.30 -7.39
C PRO A 47 20.84 1.20 -8.25
N LEU A 48 19.80 1.74 -7.63
CA LEU A 48 18.84 2.61 -8.29
C LEU A 48 19.34 4.05 -8.24
N ARG A 49 19.58 4.61 -9.43
CA ARG A 49 19.96 6.01 -9.63
C ARG A 49 18.78 6.80 -10.14
N PHE A 50 18.67 8.03 -9.68
CA PHE A 50 17.61 8.95 -10.06
C PHE A 50 18.21 10.16 -10.76
N GLU A 51 17.38 10.87 -11.53
CA GLU A 51 17.80 12.04 -12.29
C GLU A 51 17.11 13.31 -11.78
N GLY A 52 17.75 14.45 -12.01
CA GLY A 52 17.21 15.77 -11.71
C GLY A 52 17.11 16.03 -10.20
N PRO A 53 15.94 16.38 -9.66
CA PRO A 53 15.82 16.77 -8.26
C PRO A 53 16.31 15.68 -7.30
N ASN A 54 16.18 14.40 -7.69
CA ASN A 54 16.53 13.26 -6.85
C ASN A 54 17.93 12.69 -7.14
N GLU A 55 18.74 13.34 -7.98
CA GLU A 55 20.06 12.85 -8.41
C GLU A 55 21.07 12.65 -7.27
N ARG A 56 20.89 13.37 -6.15
CA ARG A 56 21.69 13.20 -4.94
C ARG A 56 21.46 11.84 -4.26
N PHE A 57 20.33 11.19 -4.49
CA PHE A 57 19.97 9.93 -3.83
C PHE A 57 20.35 8.74 -4.70
N GLU A 58 21.00 7.76 -4.09
CA GLU A 58 21.29 6.46 -4.68
C GLU A 58 20.74 5.40 -3.72
N VAL A 59 19.81 4.58 -4.21
CA VAL A 59 19.29 3.44 -3.43
C VAL A 59 20.22 2.26 -3.71
N PRO A 60 20.79 1.62 -2.68
CA PRO A 60 21.71 0.50 -2.87
C PRO A 60 21.02 -0.71 -3.52
N ALA A 61 21.83 -1.61 -4.09
CA ALA A 61 21.37 -2.95 -4.41
C ALA A 61 20.99 -3.70 -3.13
N ASP A 62 20.12 -4.69 -3.25
CA ASP A 62 19.55 -5.48 -2.17
C ASP A 62 18.80 -4.65 -1.10
N PHE A 63 18.21 -3.52 -1.51
CA PHE A 63 17.35 -2.74 -0.62
C PHE A 63 15.96 -3.40 -0.53
N PRO A 64 15.52 -3.81 0.68
CA PRO A 64 14.19 -4.35 0.88
C PRO A 64 13.13 -3.25 0.76
N THR A 65 12.11 -3.47 -0.05
CA THR A 65 10.98 -2.56 -0.30
C THR A 65 9.69 -3.37 -0.41
N ASP A 66 8.62 -2.86 0.19
CA ASP A 66 7.28 -3.41 0.06
C ASP A 66 6.51 -2.80 -1.14
N LEU A 67 7.19 -1.97 -1.93
CA LEU A 67 6.67 -1.20 -3.06
C LEU A 67 5.40 -0.43 -2.68
N VAL A 68 4.24 -1.01 -2.98
CA VAL A 68 2.95 -0.51 -2.55
C VAL A 68 2.22 -1.66 -1.90
N SER A 69 2.06 -1.58 -0.58
CA SER A 69 1.20 -2.48 0.18
C SER A 69 -0.26 -2.04 -0.01
N VAL A 70 -0.91 -2.59 -1.03
CA VAL A 70 -2.27 -2.27 -1.45
C VAL A 70 -3.23 -3.34 -0.89
N PRO A 71 -4.27 -2.98 -0.12
CA PRO A 71 -5.32 -3.92 0.26
C PRO A 71 -5.95 -4.58 -0.98
N GLY A 72 -6.23 -5.88 -0.94
CA GLY A 72 -6.70 -6.62 -2.12
C GLY A 72 -7.92 -6.00 -2.83
N VAL A 73 -8.80 -5.35 -2.06
CA VAL A 73 -9.99 -4.63 -2.58
C VAL A 73 -9.68 -3.45 -3.50
N VAL A 74 -8.47 -2.90 -3.46
CA VAL A 74 -8.03 -1.77 -4.31
C VAL A 74 -6.90 -2.15 -5.27
N ALA A 75 -6.44 -3.40 -5.25
CA ALA A 75 -5.39 -3.91 -6.12
C ALA A 75 -5.79 -3.90 -7.62
N TRP A 76 -7.10 -3.91 -7.92
CA TRP A 76 -7.62 -3.77 -9.29
C TRP A 76 -7.42 -2.35 -9.85
N PHE A 77 -7.34 -1.33 -8.99
CA PHE A 77 -7.23 0.07 -9.39
C PHE A 77 -5.77 0.55 -9.45
N ILE A 78 -4.96 0.11 -8.48
CA ILE A 78 -3.53 0.42 -8.38
C ILE A 78 -2.76 -0.91 -8.29
N PRO A 79 -2.16 -1.40 -9.38
CA PRO A 79 -1.39 -2.65 -9.34
C PRO A 79 -0.20 -2.54 -8.37
N ARG A 80 0.36 -3.66 -7.90
CA ARG A 80 1.49 -3.59 -6.93
C ARG A 80 2.77 -3.03 -7.55
N ALA A 81 2.98 -3.28 -8.84
CA ALA A 81 4.12 -2.77 -9.61
C ALA A 81 3.65 -2.04 -10.86
N GLY A 82 4.39 -0.99 -11.25
CA GLY A 82 4.08 -0.18 -12.42
C GLY A 82 5.07 0.97 -12.57
N ARG A 83 4.69 2.00 -13.33
CA ARG A 83 5.54 3.18 -13.58
C ARG A 83 5.94 3.93 -12.31
N TYR A 84 5.20 3.79 -11.21
CA TYR A 84 5.54 4.37 -9.90
C TYR A 84 6.43 3.48 -9.03
N ALA A 85 6.75 2.24 -9.43
CA ALA A 85 7.52 1.32 -8.59
C ALA A 85 8.90 1.91 -8.25
N ARG A 86 9.61 2.47 -9.24
CA ARG A 86 10.88 3.17 -9.01
C ARG A 86 10.74 4.32 -8.01
N ALA A 87 9.68 5.11 -8.11
CA ALA A 87 9.38 6.17 -7.16
C ALA A 87 9.06 5.62 -5.75
N ALA A 88 8.37 4.49 -5.65
CA ALA A 88 8.04 3.84 -4.38
C ALA A 88 9.30 3.37 -3.65
N VAL A 89 10.26 2.77 -4.37
CA VAL A 89 11.56 2.41 -3.79
C VAL A 89 12.30 3.63 -3.23
N LEU A 90 12.28 4.75 -3.95
CA LEU A 90 12.86 6.00 -3.46
C LEU A 90 12.16 6.48 -2.18
N HIS A 91 10.83 6.43 -2.14
CA HIS A 91 10.04 6.82 -0.97
C HIS A 91 10.42 5.98 0.25
N ASP A 92 10.42 4.65 0.11
CA ASP A 92 10.78 3.73 1.20
C ASP A 92 12.19 3.98 1.73
N TYR A 93 13.14 4.25 0.83
CA TYR A 93 14.52 4.55 1.20
C TYR A 93 14.62 5.87 2.00
N LEU A 94 14.01 6.94 1.50
CA LEU A 94 13.97 8.24 2.20
C LEU A 94 13.23 8.13 3.54
N TRP A 95 12.20 7.29 3.61
CA TRP A 95 11.43 7.04 4.83
C TRP A 95 12.27 6.26 5.85
N ARG A 96 12.95 5.18 5.45
CA ARG A 96 13.75 4.36 6.39
C ARG A 96 15.02 5.07 6.85
N PHE A 97 15.62 5.90 6.01
CA PHE A 97 16.89 6.58 6.28
C PHE A 97 16.76 8.10 6.34
N ALA A 98 15.69 8.61 6.96
CA ALA A 98 15.43 10.05 7.11
C ALA A 98 16.60 10.82 7.75
N GLU A 99 17.23 10.25 8.79
CA GLU A 99 18.39 10.85 9.47
C GLU A 99 19.63 10.96 8.56
N ARG A 100 19.89 9.96 7.71
CA ARG A 100 21.05 9.94 6.80
C ARG A 100 20.85 10.85 5.59
N THR A 101 19.61 10.95 5.12
CA THR A 101 19.23 11.70 3.92
C THR A 101 18.94 13.16 4.21
N GLY A 102 18.77 13.53 5.49
CA GLY A 102 18.34 14.86 5.92
C GLY A 102 16.94 15.23 5.41
N CYS A 103 16.16 14.25 4.94
CA CYS A 103 14.84 14.48 4.38
C CYS A 103 13.77 14.21 5.43
N ASP A 104 13.00 15.24 5.77
CA ASP A 104 11.77 15.07 6.53
C ASP A 104 10.77 14.19 5.76
N ARG A 105 9.86 13.52 6.47
CA ARG A 105 8.80 12.66 5.93
C ARG A 105 7.98 13.37 4.85
N ARG A 106 7.64 14.64 5.10
CA ARG A 106 6.94 15.49 4.13
C ARG A 106 7.77 15.76 2.87
N ALA A 107 9.07 15.98 3.04
CA ALA A 107 9.98 16.16 1.92
C ALA A 107 10.12 14.86 1.11
N ALA A 108 10.18 13.70 1.77
CA ALA A 108 10.15 12.40 1.11
C ALA A 108 8.88 12.20 0.27
N ASP A 109 7.70 12.50 0.82
CA ASP A 109 6.41 12.43 0.10
C ASP A 109 6.40 13.36 -1.13
N HIS A 110 6.98 14.56 -1.01
CA HIS A 110 7.09 15.51 -2.11
C HIS A 110 8.03 15.02 -3.22
N ARG A 111 9.22 14.51 -2.84
CA ARG A 111 10.23 13.94 -3.74
C ARG A 111 9.69 12.72 -4.48
N PHE A 112 8.92 11.89 -3.78
CA PHE A 112 8.20 10.75 -4.34
C PHE A 112 7.23 11.18 -5.45
N ARG A 113 6.39 12.20 -5.21
CA ARG A 113 5.47 12.72 -6.22
C ARG A 113 6.19 13.32 -7.44
N LEU A 114 7.32 14.01 -7.22
CA LEU A 114 8.16 14.53 -8.29
C LEU A 114 8.77 13.39 -9.12
N GLN A 115 9.18 12.29 -8.49
CA GLN A 115 9.69 11.14 -9.20
C GLN A 115 8.60 10.47 -10.04
N MET A 116 7.39 10.29 -9.50
CA MET A 116 6.25 9.77 -10.26
C MET A 116 5.93 10.62 -11.50
N GLN A 117 6.08 11.95 -11.41
CA GLN A 117 5.93 12.83 -12.58
C GLN A 117 6.97 12.54 -13.66
N ARG A 118 8.24 12.32 -13.28
CA ARG A 118 9.30 11.97 -14.24
C ARG A 118 9.13 10.57 -14.82
N ASP A 119 8.63 9.64 -14.02
CA ASP A 119 8.32 8.28 -14.46
C ASP A 119 7.09 8.25 -15.41
N GLY A 120 6.45 9.42 -15.62
CA GLY A 120 5.31 9.64 -16.51
C GLY A 120 4.03 8.97 -16.00
N VAL A 121 3.87 8.90 -14.69
CA VAL A 121 2.61 8.55 -14.04
C VAL A 121 1.61 9.67 -14.31
N SER A 122 0.37 9.31 -14.67
CA SER A 122 -0.69 10.27 -14.96
C SER A 122 -0.94 11.22 -13.78
N LEU A 123 -1.32 12.47 -14.08
CA LEU A 123 -1.51 13.53 -13.09
C LEU A 123 -2.44 13.09 -11.95
N LEU A 124 -3.61 12.54 -12.28
CA LEU A 124 -4.57 12.11 -11.28
C LEU A 124 -4.00 10.96 -10.42
N ARG A 125 -3.41 9.94 -11.04
CA ARG A 125 -2.84 8.79 -10.33
C ARG A 125 -1.74 9.19 -9.35
N ARG A 126 -0.79 10.05 -9.76
CA ARG A 126 0.28 10.50 -8.87
C ARG A 126 -0.24 11.32 -7.68
N TRP A 127 -1.33 12.06 -7.86
CA TRP A 127 -1.95 12.84 -6.78
C TRP A 127 -2.72 11.95 -5.81
N ILE A 128 -3.45 10.94 -6.31
CA ILE A 128 -4.13 9.95 -5.46
C ILE A 128 -3.11 9.21 -4.60
N ILE A 129 -2.08 8.64 -5.22
CA ILE A 129 -1.03 7.89 -4.51
C ILE A 129 -0.33 8.78 -3.48
N TRP A 130 0.01 10.03 -3.84
CA TRP A 130 0.59 10.99 -2.91
C TRP A 130 -0.35 11.31 -1.72
N ALA A 131 -1.64 11.53 -1.98
CA ALA A 131 -2.61 11.86 -0.94
C ALA A 131 -2.82 10.69 0.03
N THR A 132 -2.86 9.45 -0.48
CA THR A 132 -2.99 8.26 0.36
C THR A 132 -1.79 8.05 1.28
N VAL A 133 -0.56 8.17 0.76
CA VAL A 133 0.65 8.03 1.61
C VAL A 133 0.72 9.16 2.63
N ARG A 134 0.31 10.38 2.25
CA ARG A 134 0.30 11.54 3.14
C ARG A 134 -0.68 11.37 4.30
N LEU A 135 -1.90 10.94 4.00
CA LEU A 135 -2.92 10.67 5.03
C LEU A 135 -2.49 9.54 5.96
N SER A 136 -1.96 8.45 5.39
CA SER A 136 -1.43 7.33 6.19
C SER A 136 -0.32 7.78 7.13
N ALA A 137 0.61 8.62 6.65
CA ALA A 137 1.67 9.19 7.47
C ALA A 137 1.12 10.05 8.62
N ILE A 138 0.11 10.89 8.35
CA ILE A 138 -0.51 11.75 9.36
C ILE A 138 -1.24 10.91 10.42
N LEU A 139 -2.02 9.90 10.00
CA LEU A 139 -2.74 9.01 10.90
C LEU A 139 -1.79 8.21 11.81
N GLN A 140 -0.59 7.89 11.33
CA GLN A 140 0.45 7.23 12.13
C GLN A 140 1.26 8.20 13.02
N GLY A 141 0.91 9.49 13.08
CA GLY A 141 1.65 10.51 13.83
C GLY A 141 3.00 10.88 13.21
N LYS A 142 3.29 10.44 11.98
CA LYS A 142 4.55 10.65 11.25
C LYS A 142 4.41 11.69 10.13
N GLY A 143 3.48 12.64 10.28
CA GLY A 143 3.18 13.66 9.27
C GLY A 143 4.34 14.60 8.93
N GLY A 144 5.38 14.69 9.76
CA GLY A 144 6.50 15.61 9.56
C GLY A 144 6.10 17.08 9.74
N ALA A 145 7.00 18.00 9.40
CA ALA A 145 6.84 19.42 9.66
C ALA A 145 5.78 20.06 8.73
N GLY A 146 4.79 20.74 9.30
CA GLY A 146 3.76 21.46 8.54
C GLY A 146 2.72 20.56 7.87
N TRP A 147 2.47 19.38 8.44
CA TRP A 147 1.51 18.39 7.93
C TRP A 147 0.08 18.92 7.76
N TRP A 148 -0.34 19.84 8.63
CA TRP A 148 -1.67 20.46 8.58
C TRP A 148 -1.95 21.21 7.28
N LYS A 149 -0.92 21.69 6.57
CA LYS A 149 -1.09 22.39 5.27
C LYS A 149 -1.52 21.45 4.15
N ASP A 150 -1.06 20.19 4.20
CA ASP A 150 -1.33 19.21 3.16
C ASP A 150 -2.62 18.41 3.42
N LEU A 151 -3.05 18.35 4.68
CA LEU A 151 -4.22 17.61 5.13
C LEU A 151 -5.51 17.96 4.36
N PRO A 152 -5.97 19.22 4.28
CA PRO A 152 -7.26 19.51 3.66
C PRO A 152 -7.30 19.10 2.18
N GLY A 153 -6.22 19.34 1.43
CA GLY A 153 -6.13 18.96 0.03
C GLY A 153 -6.04 17.45 -0.19
N ALA A 154 -5.23 16.76 0.62
CA ALA A 154 -5.10 15.30 0.54
C ALA A 154 -6.40 14.59 0.93
N THR A 155 -7.03 15.02 2.04
CA THR A 155 -8.32 14.48 2.50
C THR A 155 -9.41 14.71 1.46
N LEU A 156 -9.53 15.93 0.93
CA LEU A 156 -10.55 16.25 -0.06
C LEU A 156 -10.38 15.40 -1.32
N LEU A 157 -9.16 15.22 -1.82
CA LEU A 157 -8.91 14.40 -2.99
C LEU A 157 -9.28 12.93 -2.75
N VAL A 158 -8.88 12.37 -1.61
CA VAL A 158 -9.21 10.97 -1.28
C VAL A 158 -10.72 10.79 -1.13
N LEU A 159 -11.41 11.71 -0.46
CA LEU A 159 -12.86 11.68 -0.35
C LEU A 159 -13.54 11.81 -1.71
N LEU A 160 -13.07 12.71 -2.59
CA LEU A 160 -13.64 12.90 -3.92
C LEU A 160 -13.53 11.63 -4.79
N VAL A 161 -12.43 10.89 -4.66
CA VAL A 161 -12.22 9.63 -5.41
C VAL A 161 -12.95 8.46 -4.76
N ALA A 162 -12.92 8.35 -3.43
CA ALA A 162 -13.54 7.25 -2.70
C ALA A 162 -15.07 7.36 -2.65
N ALA A 163 -15.62 8.57 -2.56
CA ALA A 163 -17.06 8.82 -2.44
C ALA A 163 -17.88 8.15 -3.56
N PRO A 164 -17.62 8.33 -4.86
CA PRO A 164 -18.41 7.66 -5.89
C PRO A 164 -18.25 6.13 -5.87
N ILE A 165 -17.05 5.63 -5.54
CA ILE A 165 -16.76 4.19 -5.46
C ILE A 165 -17.56 3.52 -4.34
N VAL A 166 -17.83 4.23 -3.23
CA VAL A 166 -18.56 3.69 -2.08
C VAL A 166 -20.06 4.04 -2.15
N ALA A 167 -20.40 5.31 -2.45
CA ALA A 167 -21.76 5.81 -2.40
C ALA A 167 -22.66 5.22 -3.50
N LEU A 168 -22.14 5.02 -4.71
CA LEU A 168 -22.96 4.49 -5.81
C LEU A 168 -23.37 3.03 -5.56
N PRO A 169 -22.46 2.09 -5.19
CA PRO A 169 -22.87 0.73 -4.82
C PRO A 169 -23.76 0.71 -3.57
N ALA A 170 -23.45 1.53 -2.55
CA ALA A 170 -24.26 1.59 -1.34
C ALA A 170 -25.71 2.04 -1.63
N ALA A 171 -25.88 3.05 -2.48
CA ALA A 171 -27.21 3.51 -2.93
C ALA A 171 -27.94 2.41 -3.71
N ALA A 172 -27.26 1.70 -4.61
CA ALA A 172 -27.85 0.59 -5.36
C ALA A 172 -28.32 -0.56 -4.46
N ILE A 173 -27.51 -0.91 -3.45
CA ILE A 173 -27.88 -1.92 -2.45
C ILE A 173 -29.08 -1.45 -1.65
N LEU A 174 -29.07 -0.21 -1.15
CA LEU A 174 -30.18 0.36 -0.38
C LEU A 174 -31.50 0.31 -1.16
N VAL A 175 -31.49 0.75 -2.42
CA VAL A 175 -32.68 0.71 -3.29
C VAL A 175 -33.15 -0.73 -3.48
N SER A 176 -32.23 -1.66 -3.74
CA SER A 176 -32.56 -3.08 -3.92
C SER A 176 -33.21 -3.67 -2.67
N THR A 177 -32.68 -3.36 -1.48
CA THR A 177 -33.23 -3.81 -0.20
C THR A 177 -34.63 -3.25 0.06
N VAL A 178 -34.86 -1.97 -0.27
CA VAL A 178 -36.19 -1.35 -0.13
C VAL A 178 -37.20 -2.00 -1.08
N VAL A 179 -36.81 -2.23 -2.34
CA VAL A 179 -37.68 -2.92 -3.31
C VAL A 179 -38.02 -4.33 -2.85
N PHE A 180 -37.02 -5.07 -2.37
CA PHE A 180 -37.23 -6.42 -1.82
C PHE A 180 -38.25 -6.41 -0.68
N TRP A 181 -38.08 -5.49 0.28
CA TRP A 181 -39.01 -5.36 1.41
C TRP A 181 -40.45 -5.03 0.98
N LEU A 182 -40.62 -4.17 -0.03
CA LEU A 182 -41.94 -3.84 -0.58
C LEU A 182 -42.58 -5.05 -1.27
N LEU A 183 -41.80 -5.82 -2.04
CA LEU A 183 -42.27 -7.03 -2.70
C LEU A 183 -42.66 -8.10 -1.68
N GLU A 184 -41.81 -8.35 -0.68
CA GLU A 184 -42.08 -9.28 0.41
C GLU A 184 -43.37 -8.91 1.14
N SER A 185 -43.52 -7.63 1.49
CA SER A 185 -44.73 -7.11 2.13
C SER A 185 -45.97 -7.31 1.25
N ALA A 186 -45.88 -7.05 -0.05
CA ALA A 186 -46.98 -7.25 -0.98
C ALA A 186 -47.36 -8.73 -1.12
N VAL A 187 -46.37 -9.63 -1.18
CA VAL A 187 -46.58 -11.08 -1.21
C VAL A 187 -47.25 -11.55 0.08
N ALA A 188 -46.83 -11.07 1.24
CA ALA A 188 -47.42 -11.43 2.53
C ALA A 188 -48.90 -11.02 2.65
N VAL A 189 -49.35 -9.98 1.93
CA VAL A 189 -50.79 -9.63 1.88
C VAL A 189 -51.59 -10.61 1.02
N VAL A 190 -50.99 -11.16 -0.03
CA VAL A 190 -51.69 -12.01 -1.02
C VAL A 190 -51.62 -13.49 -0.67
N VAL A 191 -50.50 -13.95 -0.13
CA VAL A 191 -50.24 -15.35 0.18
C VAL A 191 -50.53 -15.59 1.66
N PRO A 192 -51.55 -16.41 2.01
CA PRO A 192 -51.82 -16.74 3.40
C PRO A 192 -50.65 -17.55 3.99
N ASP A 193 -50.31 -17.25 5.24
CA ASP A 193 -49.29 -18.01 5.96
C ASP A 193 -49.75 -19.45 6.20
N GLU A 194 -49.03 -20.41 5.63
CA GLU A 194 -49.12 -21.81 6.05
C GLU A 194 -48.23 -22.01 7.27
N THR A 195 -48.77 -22.59 8.33
CA THR A 195 -47.97 -22.97 9.49
C THR A 195 -47.00 -24.09 9.08
N PRO A 196 -45.67 -23.87 9.15
CA PRO A 196 -44.73 -24.92 8.77
C PRO A 196 -44.91 -26.12 9.69
N PRO A 197 -44.80 -27.36 9.17
CA PRO A 197 -44.87 -28.56 10.00
C PRO A 197 -43.77 -28.50 11.07
N PRO A 198 -44.04 -29.00 12.29
CA PRO A 198 -43.07 -28.97 13.37
C PRO A 198 -41.80 -29.70 12.93
N LEU A 199 -40.66 -29.03 13.05
CA LEU A 199 -39.36 -29.62 12.76
C LEU A 199 -39.13 -30.79 13.74
N PRO A 200 -38.88 -32.02 13.26
CA PRO A 200 -38.53 -33.13 14.13
C PRO A 200 -37.12 -32.86 14.68
N LEU A 201 -37.05 -32.34 15.90
CA LEU A 201 -35.79 -32.25 16.63
C LEU A 201 -35.37 -33.68 16.96
N LYS A 202 -34.27 -34.15 16.35
CA LYS A 202 -33.59 -35.37 16.80
C LYS A 202 -33.06 -35.10 18.21
N THR A 203 -33.73 -35.67 19.22
CA THR A 203 -33.16 -35.90 20.56
C THR A 203 -32.04 -36.91 20.50
#